data_AF-A0A9X1CA46-F1
#
_entry.id   AF-A0A9X1CA46-F1
#
_cell.length_a   1.000
_cell.length_b   1.000
_cell.length_c   1.000
_cell.angle_alpha   90.00
_cell.angle_beta   90.00
_cell.angle_gamma   90.00
#
_symmetry.space_group_name_H-M   'P 1'
#
loop_
_entity.id
_entity.type
_entity.pdbx_description
1 polymer ?
#
loop_
_entity_poly.entity_id
_entity_poly.type
_entity_poly.pdbx_seq_one_letter_code
_entity_poly.pdbx_strand_id
1 'polypeptide(L)'
;MNIENLLLTEDMLARYYDLNKLKKEIELEMSQLKASFHTHMDKYSGPNKKGEFIEGDYRLLRQIRKTEKFKEMDTVERLEELQMHDLIQVVKKPDDGKVKAAIELGLLREEDLEGCRVASYSQAISVKRV
;
A
#
# COMPACT_ATOMS: atom_id res chain seq x y z
N MET A 1 21.99 -26.86 -8.98
CA MET A 1 20.62 -26.94 -8.44
C MET A 1 19.87 -27.96 -9.27
N ASN A 2 19.52 -29.11 -8.69
CA ASN A 2 18.86 -30.20 -9.39
C ASN A 2 17.41 -29.80 -9.76
N ILE A 3 17.05 -30.07 -11.00
CA ILE A 3 15.77 -29.71 -11.64
C ILE A 3 14.65 -30.72 -11.29
N GLU A 4 14.95 -31.74 -10.47
CA GLU A 4 14.07 -32.90 -10.24
C GLU A 4 12.96 -32.70 -9.18
N ASN A 5 12.78 -31.51 -8.61
CA ASN A 5 11.67 -31.20 -7.69
C ASN A 5 10.74 -30.09 -8.21
N LEU A 6 10.57 -29.97 -9.54
CA LEU A 6 9.74 -28.95 -10.20
C LEU A 6 8.29 -29.39 -10.49
N LEU A 7 7.85 -30.55 -10.01
CA LEU A 7 6.48 -31.02 -10.24
C LEU A 7 5.52 -30.34 -9.26
N LEU A 8 4.76 -29.35 -9.75
CA LEU A 8 3.58 -28.84 -9.07
C LEU A 8 2.53 -29.95 -9.00
N THR A 9 2.15 -30.35 -7.79
CA THR A 9 1.10 -31.35 -7.58
C THR A 9 -0.23 -30.68 -7.27
N GLU A 10 -1.33 -31.39 -7.57
CA GLU A 10 -2.68 -30.97 -7.20
C GLU A 10 -2.78 -30.75 -5.69
N ASP A 11 -2.20 -31.63 -4.88
CA ASP A 11 -2.18 -31.50 -3.41
C ASP A 11 -1.52 -30.19 -2.94
N MET A 12 -0.43 -29.76 -3.61
CA MET A 12 0.22 -28.48 -3.29
C MET A 12 -0.67 -27.30 -3.61
N LEU A 13 -1.35 -27.33 -4.77
CA LEU A 13 -2.28 -26.27 -5.19
C LEU A 13 -3.50 -26.21 -4.29
N ALA A 14 -4.09 -27.36 -3.95
CA ALA A 14 -5.22 -27.49 -3.04
C ALA A 14 -4.87 -26.96 -1.64
N ARG A 15 -3.72 -27.37 -1.10
CA ARG A 15 -3.24 -26.88 0.21
C ARG A 15 -3.02 -25.37 0.19
N TYR A 16 -2.40 -24.82 -0.86
CA TYR A 16 -2.21 -23.37 -0.99
C TYR A 16 -3.54 -22.61 -1.11
N TYR A 17 -4.51 -23.16 -1.84
CA TYR A 17 -5.86 -22.62 -1.95
C TYR A 17 -6.56 -22.56 -0.58
N ASP A 18 -6.55 -23.65 0.18
CA ASP A 18 -7.19 -23.74 1.48
C ASP A 18 -6.49 -22.85 2.52
N LEU A 19 -5.15 -22.79 2.52
CA LEU A 19 -4.39 -21.88 3.37
C LEU A 19 -4.70 -20.41 3.08
N ASN A 20 -4.89 -20.03 1.81
CA ASN A 20 -5.29 -18.66 1.46
C ASN A 20 -6.70 -18.33 1.95
N LYS A 21 -7.61 -19.30 1.94
CA LYS A 21 -8.96 -19.12 2.48
C LYS A 21 -8.89 -18.93 3.99
N LEU A 22 -8.19 -19.82 4.70
CA LEU A 22 -8.02 -19.74 6.14
C LEU A 22 -7.32 -18.43 6.55
N LYS A 23 -6.28 -18.02 5.81
CA LYS A 23 -5.60 -16.74 6.02
C LYS A 23 -6.58 -15.57 6.01
N LYS A 24 -7.50 -15.51 5.04
CA LYS A 24 -8.51 -14.44 4.96
C LYS A 24 -9.46 -14.46 6.15
N GLU A 25 -9.86 -15.64 6.60
CA GLU A 25 -10.72 -15.81 7.78
C GLU A 25 -10.02 -15.31 9.05
N ILE A 26 -8.75 -15.71 9.25
CA ILE A 26 -7.91 -15.23 10.37
C ILE A 26 -7.70 -13.72 10.29
N GLU A 27 -7.41 -13.17 9.11
CA GLU A 27 -7.24 -11.72 8.91
C GLU A 27 -8.53 -10.96 9.25
N LEU A 28 -9.70 -11.51 8.90
CA LEU A 28 -10.99 -10.92 9.24
C LEU A 28 -11.24 -10.93 10.75
N GLU A 29 -11.02 -12.06 11.42
CA GLU A 29 -11.19 -12.19 12.86
C GLU A 29 -10.23 -11.24 13.62
N MET A 30 -8.96 -11.19 13.21
CA MET A 30 -7.98 -10.26 13.77
C MET A 30 -8.38 -8.80 13.57
N SER A 31 -8.96 -8.45 12.41
CA SER A 31 -9.46 -7.10 12.13
C SER A 31 -10.63 -6.73 13.06
N GLN A 32 -11.57 -7.66 13.27
CA GLN A 32 -12.70 -7.47 14.18
C GLN A 32 -12.23 -7.29 15.65
N LEU A 33 -11.31 -8.12 16.12
CA LEU A 33 -10.70 -7.98 17.45
C LEU A 33 -10.00 -6.63 17.60
N LYS A 34 -9.20 -6.23 16.60
CA LYS A 34 -8.51 -4.94 16.60
C LYS A 34 -9.49 -3.77 16.69
N ALA A 35 -10.61 -3.81 15.97
CA ALA A 35 -11.66 -2.79 16.06
C ALA A 35 -12.30 -2.73 17.46
N SER A 36 -12.54 -3.90 18.08
CA SER A 36 -13.02 -4.00 19.45
C SER A 36 -12.03 -3.40 20.45
N PHE A 37 -10.73 -3.73 20.33
CA PHE A 37 -9.67 -3.18 21.17
C PHE A 37 -9.56 -1.66 21.05
N HIS A 38 -9.65 -1.11 19.84
CA HIS A 38 -9.66 0.35 19.65
C HIS A 38 -10.86 1.00 20.35
N THR A 39 -12.05 0.44 20.18
CA THR A 39 -13.29 0.94 20.80
C THR A 39 -13.23 0.87 22.33
N HIS A 40 -12.70 -0.23 22.87
CA HIS A 40 -12.48 -0.39 24.31
C HIS A 40 -11.47 0.65 24.82
N MET A 41 -10.34 0.81 24.14
CA MET A 41 -9.29 1.75 24.53
C MET A 41 -9.73 3.22 24.41
N ASP A 42 -10.63 3.55 23.48
CA ASP A 42 -11.24 4.88 23.40
C ASP A 42 -12.09 5.19 24.64
N LYS A 43 -12.79 4.21 25.19
CA LYS A 43 -13.54 4.34 26.45
C LYS A 43 -12.63 4.33 27.68
N TYR A 44 -11.60 3.49 27.68
CA TYR A 44 -10.70 3.29 28.83
C TYR A 44 -9.69 4.43 28.99
N SER A 45 -8.94 4.74 27.93
CA SER A 45 -7.85 5.74 27.95
C SER A 45 -8.26 7.08 27.32
N GLY A 46 -9.37 7.12 26.60
CA GLY A 46 -9.82 8.27 25.82
C GLY A 46 -9.41 8.19 24.34
N PRO A 47 -10.10 8.94 23.45
CA PRO A 47 -9.77 8.96 22.03
C PRO A 47 -8.39 9.56 21.77
N ASN A 48 -7.67 9.01 20.79
CA ASN A 48 -6.34 9.45 20.37
C ASN A 48 -5.25 9.47 21.47
N LYS A 49 -5.47 8.74 22.57
CA LYS A 49 -4.50 8.60 23.64
C LYS A 49 -3.77 7.27 23.56
N LYS A 50 -2.48 7.30 23.90
CA LYS A 50 -1.72 6.07 24.18
C LYS A 50 -2.28 5.44 25.45
N GLY A 51 -2.20 4.13 25.55
CA GLY A 51 -2.69 3.43 26.71
C GLY A 51 -2.22 1.99 26.74
N GLU A 52 -2.37 1.41 27.91
CA GLU A 52 -2.00 0.05 28.21
C GLU A 52 -3.13 -0.60 28.99
N PHE A 53 -3.42 -1.85 28.66
CA PHE A 53 -4.40 -2.67 29.34
C PHE A 53 -3.81 -4.08 29.51
N ILE A 54 -3.92 -4.65 30.71
CA ILE A 54 -3.42 -5.98 31.04
C ILE A 54 -4.60 -6.82 31.51
N GLU A 55 -4.73 -8.02 30.95
CA GLU A 55 -5.73 -9.01 31.35
C GLU A 55 -5.07 -10.41 31.32
N GLY A 56 -4.95 -11.04 32.49
CA GLY A 56 -4.20 -12.28 32.65
C GLY A 56 -2.77 -12.16 32.14
N ASP A 57 -2.38 -13.07 31.23
CA ASP A 57 -1.04 -13.12 30.64
C ASP A 57 -0.86 -12.19 29.41
N TYR A 58 -1.90 -11.42 29.05
CA TYR A 58 -1.90 -10.60 27.84
C TYR A 58 -1.83 -9.10 28.17
N ARG A 59 -1.03 -8.38 27.37
CA ARG A 59 -0.86 -6.94 27.45
C ARG A 59 -1.22 -6.29 26.12
N LEU A 60 -2.27 -5.46 26.12
CA LEU A 60 -2.68 -4.63 25.01
C LEU A 60 -2.01 -3.26 25.11
N LEU A 61 -1.20 -2.91 24.12
CA LEU A 61 -0.54 -1.61 24.01
C LEU A 61 -1.09 -0.81 22.84
N ARG A 62 -1.77 0.30 23.14
CA ARG A 62 -2.23 1.24 22.11
C ARG A 62 -1.14 2.25 21.79
N GLN A 63 -0.63 2.17 20.57
CA GLN A 63 0.22 3.20 20.00
C GLN A 63 -0.62 4.20 19.20
N ILE A 64 -0.35 5.49 19.40
CA ILE A 64 -0.89 6.58 18.57
C ILE A 64 0.28 7.22 17.84
N ARG A 65 0.15 7.32 16.51
CA ARG A 65 1.06 8.05 15.65
C ARG A 65 0.28 9.20 15.03
N LYS A 66 0.71 10.43 15.27
CA LYS A 66 0.14 11.61 14.63
C LYS A 66 0.91 11.86 13.34
N THR A 67 0.22 11.83 12.21
CA THR A 67 0.78 12.25 10.93
C THR A 67 0.05 13.52 10.52
N GLU A 68 0.79 14.62 10.42
CA GLU A 68 0.27 15.87 9.86
C GLU A 68 0.79 15.99 8.44
N LYS A 69 -0.10 16.32 7.51
CA LYS A 69 0.23 16.66 6.14
C LYS A 69 -0.43 17.99 5.83
N PHE A 70 0.28 18.82 5.10
CA PHE A 70 -0.32 19.99 4.48
C PHE A 70 -1.36 19.54 3.46
N LYS A 71 -2.47 20.26 3.38
CA LYS A 71 -3.39 20.11 2.25
C LYS A 71 -2.71 20.75 1.05
N GLU A 72 -2.22 19.93 0.12
CA GLU A 72 -1.28 20.38 -0.91
C GLU A 72 -1.81 21.59 -1.67
N MET A 73 -3.04 21.55 -2.20
CA MET A 73 -3.62 22.67 -2.95
C MET A 73 -3.84 23.92 -2.09
N ASP A 74 -4.59 23.81 -0.98
CA ASP A 74 -4.88 24.95 -0.08
C ASP A 74 -3.60 25.62 0.45
N THR A 75 -2.55 24.81 0.70
CA THR A 75 -1.28 25.30 1.22
C THR A 75 -0.46 25.97 0.13
N VAL A 76 -0.42 25.41 -1.08
CA VAL A 76 0.26 26.04 -2.23
C VAL A 76 -0.41 27.37 -2.57
N GLU A 77 -1.74 27.42 -2.67
CA GLU A 77 -2.50 28.66 -2.92
C GLU A 77 -2.18 29.72 -1.86
N ARG A 78 -2.20 29.35 -0.57
CA ARG A 78 -1.82 30.27 0.51
C ARG A 78 -0.36 30.74 0.41
N LEU A 79 0.57 29.87 0.04
CA LEU A 79 1.98 30.23 -0.14
C LEU A 79 2.17 31.18 -1.34
N GLU A 80 1.37 31.02 -2.41
CA GLU A 80 1.34 31.93 -3.56
C GLU A 80 0.78 33.31 -3.17
N GLU A 81 -0.32 33.36 -2.41
CA GLU A 81 -0.86 34.61 -1.85
C GLU A 81 0.17 35.37 -1.00
N LEU A 82 0.97 34.62 -0.23
CA LEU A 82 2.05 35.15 0.62
C LEU A 82 3.35 35.45 -0.15
N GLN A 83 3.37 35.22 -1.48
CA GLN A 83 4.54 35.35 -2.34
C GLN A 83 5.77 34.52 -1.87
N MET A 84 5.53 33.43 -1.14
CA MET A 84 6.57 32.54 -0.60
C MET A 84 6.90 31.40 -1.57
N HIS A 85 7.29 31.74 -2.79
CA HIS A 85 7.50 30.76 -3.86
C HIS A 85 8.64 29.76 -3.57
N ASP A 86 9.64 30.13 -2.75
CA ASP A 86 10.73 29.23 -2.35
C ASP A 86 10.25 28.03 -1.51
N LEU A 87 9.04 28.11 -0.93
CA LEU A 87 8.41 27.03 -0.16
C LEU A 87 7.54 26.11 -1.03
N ILE A 88 7.44 26.39 -2.34
CA ILE A 88 6.64 25.63 -3.29
C ILE A 88 7.58 24.80 -4.17
N GLN A 89 7.44 23.47 -4.12
CA GLN A 89 8.23 22.58 -4.96
C GLN A 89 7.58 22.41 -6.34
N VAL A 90 8.26 22.88 -7.40
CA VAL A 90 7.84 22.63 -8.79
C VAL A 90 8.48 21.34 -9.29
N VAL A 91 7.67 20.31 -9.52
CA VAL A 91 8.15 18.99 -9.95
C VAL A 91 7.87 18.78 -11.45
N LYS A 92 8.92 18.72 -12.27
CA LYS A 92 8.82 18.32 -13.68
C LYS A 92 8.74 16.80 -13.78
N LYS A 93 7.61 16.28 -14.25
CA LYS A 93 7.39 14.85 -14.50
C LYS A 93 6.94 14.65 -15.96
N PRO A 94 7.32 13.53 -16.60
CA PRO A 94 6.75 13.15 -17.88
C PRO A 94 5.22 13.06 -17.76
N ASP A 95 4.53 13.58 -18.76
CA ASP A 95 3.11 13.35 -18.93
C ASP A 95 2.94 12.04 -19.68
N ASP A 96 2.93 10.92 -18.94
CA ASP A 96 2.94 9.57 -19.52
C ASP A 96 1.82 9.36 -20.55
N GLY A 97 0.66 9.99 -20.33
CA GLY A 97 -0.47 9.94 -21.27
C GLY A 97 -0.13 10.61 -22.60
N LYS A 98 0.40 11.84 -22.56
CA LYS A 98 0.82 12.55 -23.79
C LYS A 98 2.01 11.91 -24.47
N VAL A 99 2.96 11.39 -23.70
CA VAL A 99 4.13 10.67 -24.24
C VAL A 99 3.66 9.44 -25.01
N LYS A 100 2.76 8.62 -24.45
CA LYS A 100 2.18 7.46 -25.14
C LYS A 100 1.40 7.86 -26.39
N ALA A 101 0.54 8.87 -26.29
CA ALA A 101 -0.23 9.35 -27.44
C ALA A 101 0.68 9.86 -28.58
N ALA A 102 1.77 10.56 -28.25
CA ALA A 102 2.74 11.01 -29.25
C ALA A 102 3.43 9.83 -29.95
N ILE A 103 3.71 8.73 -29.24
CA ILE A 103 4.25 7.50 -29.83
C ILE A 103 3.23 6.84 -30.76
N GLU A 104 1.99 6.65 -30.29
CA GLU A 104 0.91 6.04 -31.08
C GLU A 104 0.59 6.83 -32.35
N LEU A 105 0.66 8.16 -32.30
CA LEU A 105 0.45 9.06 -33.43
C LEU A 105 1.69 9.20 -34.33
N GLY A 106 2.81 8.56 -34.01
CA GLY A 106 4.06 8.64 -34.77
C GLY A 106 4.77 10.00 -34.68
N LEU A 107 4.40 10.85 -33.72
CA LEU A 107 5.04 12.15 -33.45
C LEU A 107 6.33 12.00 -32.62
N LEU A 108 6.50 10.86 -31.96
CA LEU A 108 7.68 10.49 -31.17
C LEU A 108 8.00 9.03 -31.47
N ARG A 109 9.25 8.69 -31.77
CA ARG A 109 9.61 7.29 -32.02
C ARG A 109 9.97 6.60 -30.72
N GLU A 110 9.77 5.29 -30.63
CA GLU A 110 10.10 4.55 -29.40
C GLU A 110 11.61 4.59 -29.10
N GLU A 111 12.44 4.61 -30.13
CA GLU A 111 13.90 4.66 -30.01
C GLU A 111 14.39 5.99 -29.43
N ASP A 112 13.62 7.07 -29.63
CA ASP A 112 13.95 8.39 -29.05
C ASP A 112 13.85 8.40 -27.52
N LEU A 113 13.21 7.38 -26.91
CA LEU A 113 13.10 7.16 -25.46
C LEU A 113 13.86 5.92 -24.97
N GLU A 114 14.78 5.39 -25.77
CA GLU A 114 15.61 4.26 -25.37
C GLU A 114 16.42 4.60 -24.11
N GLY A 115 16.46 3.68 -23.14
CA GLY A 115 17.11 3.91 -21.85
C GLY A 115 16.33 4.79 -20.85
N CYS A 116 15.23 5.43 -21.25
CA CYS A 116 14.37 6.19 -20.33
C CYS A 116 13.33 5.33 -19.60
N ARG A 117 13.07 4.11 -20.07
CA ARG A 117 12.06 3.21 -19.49
C ARG A 117 12.67 2.32 -18.40
N VAL A 118 12.13 2.39 -17.20
CA VAL A 118 12.42 1.43 -16.12
C VAL A 118 11.31 0.39 -16.07
N ALA A 119 11.59 -0.82 -16.53
CA ALA A 119 10.69 -1.95 -16.34
C ALA A 119 10.94 -2.57 -14.96
N SER A 120 9.89 -2.64 -14.14
CA SER A 120 9.91 -3.42 -12.90
C SER A 120 8.91 -4.57 -13.02
N TYR A 121 9.35 -5.77 -12.64
CA TYR A 121 8.54 -6.98 -12.70
C TYR A 121 8.16 -7.38 -11.28
N SER A 122 6.86 -7.36 -10.97
CA SER A 122 6.33 -7.95 -9.74
C SER A 122 5.69 -9.30 -10.06
N GLN A 123 6.12 -10.34 -9.36
CA GLN A 123 5.51 -11.67 -9.50
C GLN A 123 4.30 -11.78 -8.57
N ALA A 124 3.21 -12.35 -9.07
CA ALA A 124 2.01 -12.64 -8.28
C ALA A 124 1.53 -14.07 -8.58
N ILE A 125 1.07 -14.78 -7.55
CA ILE A 125 0.59 -16.15 -7.65
C ILE A 125 -0.85 -16.21 -7.13
N SER A 126 -1.74 -16.80 -7.91
CA SER A 126 -3.14 -17.05 -7.53
C SER A 126 -3.52 -18.47 -7.95
N VAL A 127 -4.16 -19.20 -7.03
CA VAL A 127 -4.76 -20.51 -7.31
C VAL A 127 -6.27 -20.39 -7.14
N LYS A 128 -7.03 -20.90 -8.11
CA LYS A 128 -8.50 -20.91 -8.14
C LYS A 128 -8.98 -22.34 -8.45
N ARG A 129 -10.14 -22.72 -7.90
CA ARG A 129 -10.84 -23.94 -8.33
C ARG A 129 -11.45 -23.71 -9.72
N VAL A 130 -11.39 -24.72 -10.57
CA VAL A 130 -12.06 -24.76 -11.89
C VAL A 130 -13.42 -25.42 -11.73
#